data_AF-A0A379WJU8-F1
#
_entry.id   AF-A0A379WJU8-F1
#
_cell.length_a   1.000
_cell.length_b   1.000
_cell.length_c   1.000
_cell.angle_alpha   90.00
_cell.angle_beta   90.00
_cell.angle_gamma   90.00
#
_symmetry.space_group_name_H-M   'P 1'
#
loop_
_entity.id
_entity.type
_entity.pdbx_description
1 polymer ?
#
loop_
_entity_poly.entity_id
_entity_poly.type
_entity_poly.pdbx_seq_one_letter_code
_entity_poly.pdbx_strand_id
1 'polypeptide(L)' 'MIRELDQERGSTCAADFRDRLNVGRKLAIQILEYFDRIGFTRRRGNDHLLRDALLFPQKE' A
#
# COMPACT_ATOMS: atom_id res chain seq x y z
N MET A 1 4.94 0.48 -7.30
CA MET A 1 5.12 -0.14 -5.96
C MET A 1 3.80 -0.55 -5.28
N ILE A 2 3.06 0.30 -4.55
CA ILE A 2 1.76 -0.13 -3.97
C ILE A 2 0.76 -0.52 -5.06
N ARG A 3 0.76 0.20 -6.20
CA ARG A 3 0.02 -0.16 -7.41
C ARG A 3 0.42 -1.50 -8.03
N GLU A 4 1.71 -1.84 -7.99
CA GLU A 4 2.20 -3.13 -8.53
C GLU A 4 1.81 -4.27 -7.60
N LEU A 5 1.92 -4.09 -6.29
CA LEU A 5 1.47 -5.06 -5.30
C LEU A 5 -0.05 -5.27 -5.36
N ASP A 6 -0.82 -4.20 -5.55
CA ASP A 6 -2.27 -4.25 -5.75
C ASP A 6 -2.63 -4.95 -7.08
N GLN A 7 -1.92 -4.69 -8.18
CA GLN A 7 -2.12 -5.39 -9.46
C GLN A 7 -1.68 -6.86 -9.45
N GLU A 8 -0.61 -7.19 -8.72
CA GLU A 8 -0.06 -8.55 -8.64
C GLU A 8 -0.86 -9.44 -7.67
N ARG A 9 -1.40 -8.88 -6.58
CA ARG A 9 -1.99 -9.67 -5.47
C ARG A 9 -3.36 -9.21 -5.00
N GLY A 10 -3.88 -8.07 -5.47
CA GLY A 10 -5.14 -7.50 -5.02
C GLY A 10 -5.12 -6.89 -3.62
N SER A 11 -3.96 -6.92 -2.93
CA SER A 11 -3.73 -6.25 -1.66
C SER A 11 -2.23 -6.01 -1.41
N THR A 12 -1.93 -5.07 -0.53
CA THR A 12 -0.57 -4.87 0.01
C THR A 12 -0.51 -5.34 1.46
N CYS A 13 0.34 -6.32 1.76
CA CYS A 13 0.68 -6.70 3.13
C CYS A 13 1.92 -5.94 3.62
N ALA A 14 2.01 -5.67 4.93
CA ALA A 14 3.17 -5.01 5.54
C ALA A 14 4.50 -5.74 5.33
N ALA A 15 4.48 -7.08 5.19
CA ALA A 15 5.65 -7.88 4.89
C ALA A 15 6.16 -7.65 3.45
N ASP A 16 5.28 -7.71 2.46
CA ASP A 16 5.66 -7.43 1.07
C ASP A 16 6.10 -5.97 0.89
N PHE A 17 5.42 -5.05 1.60
CA PHE A 17 5.74 -3.62 1.56
C PHE A 17 7.13 -3.30 2.12
N ARG A 18 7.50 -3.89 3.27
CA ARG A 18 8.85 -3.68 3.85
C ARG A 18 9.93 -4.30 2.96
N ASP A 19 9.69 -5.50 2.40
CA ASP A 19 10.71 -6.27 1.68
C ASP A 19 11.03 -5.57 0.35
N ARG A 20 10.02 -4.97 -0.28
CA ARG A 20 10.16 -4.23 -1.54
C ARG A 20 10.72 -2.80 -1.31
N LEU A 21 10.56 -2.21 -0.12
CA LEU A 21 11.16 -0.92 0.25
C LEU A 21 12.56 -1.07 0.89
N ASN A 22 12.92 -2.30 1.26
CA ASN A 22 14.10 -2.62 2.05
C ASN A 22 14.23 -1.78 3.34
N VAL A 23 13.10 -1.59 4.04
CA VAL A 23 13.02 -0.81 5.29
C VAL A 23 12.66 -1.68 6.49
N GLY A 24 12.96 -1.19 7.70
CA GLY A 24 12.54 -1.86 8.93
C GLY A 24 11.02 -1.89 9.11
N ARG A 25 10.51 -2.93 9.79
CA ARG A 25 9.07 -3.15 10.06
C ARG A 25 8.38 -1.93 10.66
N LYS A 26 9.02 -1.23 11.59
CA LYS A 26 8.45 -0.05 12.25
C LYS A 26 8.16 1.06 11.24
N LEU A 27 9.11 1.36 10.36
CA LEU A 27 8.95 2.39 9.34
C LEU A 27 7.89 1.99 8.31
N ALA A 28 7.91 0.73 7.86
CA ALA A 28 6.90 0.20 6.93
C ALA A 28 5.48 0.36 7.46
N ILE A 29 5.24 0.01 8.73
CA ILE A 29 3.92 0.13 9.35
C ILE A 29 3.50 1.60 9.43
N GLN A 30 4.39 2.51 9.86
CA GLN A 30 4.04 3.93 9.95
C GLN A 30 3.68 4.55 8.60
N ILE A 31 4.34 4.14 7.53
CA ILE A 31 4.01 4.59 6.18
C ILE A 31 2.63 4.07 5.77
N LEU A 32 2.31 2.79 6.05
CA LEU A 32 0.99 2.22 5.75
C LEU A 32 -0.13 2.88 6.57
N GLU A 33 0.11 3.14 7.87
CA GLU A 33 -0.83 3.88 8.72
C GLU A 33 -1.05 5.31 8.23
N TYR A 34 0.00 5.97 7.76
CA TYR A 34 -0.11 7.28 7.14
C TYR A 34 -0.99 7.22 5.89
N PHE A 35 -0.77 6.25 5.01
CA PHE A 35 -1.57 6.04 3.81
C PHE A 35 -3.03 5.72 4.10
N ASP A 36 -3.31 4.90 5.12
CA ASP A 36 -4.67 4.62 5.56
C ASP A 36 -5.36 5.90 6.09
N ARG A 37 -4.62 6.72 6.84
CA ARG A 37 -5.14 7.96 7.45
C ARG A 37 -5.49 9.01 6.41
N ILE A 38 -4.69 9.17 5.34
CA ILE A 38 -4.98 10.12 4.26
C ILE A 38 -5.97 9.55 3.22
N GLY A 39 -6.40 8.31 3.37
CA GLY A 39 -7.34 7.65 2.47
C GLY A 39 -6.72 7.10 1.17
N PHE A 40 -5.39 6.98 1.11
CA PHE A 40 -4.68 6.42 -0.04
C PHE A 40 -4.86 4.89 -0.11
N THR A 41 -4.73 4.23 1.03
CA THR A 41 -5.09 2.83 1.21
C THR A 41 -6.25 2.69 2.20
N ARG A 42 -6.87 1.52 2.23
CA ARG A 42 -7.83 1.14 3.26
C ARG A 42 -7.39 -0.20 3.84
N ARG A 43 -7.17 -0.23 5.15
CA ARG A 43 -6.92 -1.48 5.86
C ARG A 43 -8.17 -2.36 5.93
N ARG A 44 -8.00 -3.63 5.58
CA ARG A 44 -8.96 -4.73 5.78
C ARG A 44 -8.22 -5.91 6.41
N GLY A 45 -8.27 -6.01 7.74
CA GLY A 45 -7.50 -7.02 8.47
C GLY A 45 -6.00 -6.75 8.39
N ASN A 46 -5.26 -7.65 7.76
CA ASN A 46 -3.80 -7.53 7.55
C ASN A 46 -3.43 -6.92 6.18
N ASP A 47 -4.44 -6.68 5.35
CA ASP A 47 -4.29 -6.18 3.99
C ASP A 47 -4.56 -4.68 3.91
N HIS A 48 -3.78 -3.99 3.10
CA HIS A 48 -4.02 -2.60 2.71
C HIS A 48 -4.44 -2.57 1.24
N LEU A 49 -5.71 -2.23 1.00
CA LEU A 49 -6.32 -2.15 -0.32
C LEU A 49 -6.15 -0.74 -0.86
N LEU A 50 -5.81 -0.58 -2.14
CA LEU A 50 -5.79 0.73 -2.76
C LEU A 50 -7.23 1.28 -2.85
N ARG A 51 -7.49 2.46 -2.26
CA ARG A 51 -8.87 2.97 -2.17
C ARG A 51 -9.35 3.58 -3.48
N ASP A 52 -8.47 4.24 -4.21
CA ASP A 52 -8.87 5.01 -5.39
C ASP A 52 -7.86 4.86 -6.52
N ALA A 53 -8.26 4.12 -7.56
CA ALA A 53 -7.49 4.01 -8.79
C ALA A 53 -7.49 5.33 -9.58
N LEU A 54 -8.48 6.22 -9.35
CA LEU A 54 -8.67 7.50 -10.04
C LEU A 54 -7.82 8.64 -9.46
N LEU A 55 -7.25 8.46 -8.27
CA LEU A 55 -6.27 9.38 -7.66
C LEU A 55 -4.98 9.53 -8.50
N PHE A 56 -4.85 8.70 -9.53
CA PHE A 56 -3.74 8.70 -10.45
C PHE A 56 -4.28 8.83 -11.88
N PRO A 57 -3.82 9.83 -12.65
CA PRO A 57 -4.12 9.88 -14.07
C PRO A 57 -3.65 8.59 -14.76
N GLN A 58 -4.39 8.14 -15.78
CA GLN A 58 -3.92 7.07 -16.65
C GLN A 58 -2.55 7.48 -17.19
N LYS A 59 -1.56 6.60 -17.04
CA LYS A 59 -0.31 6.76 -17.79
C LYS A 59 -0.68 6.60 -19.27
N GLU A 60 -0.56 7.67 -20.03
CA GLU A 60 -0.37 7.61 -21.48
C GLU A 60 0.95 6.89 -21.81
#